data_AF-F4G046-F1
#
_entry.id   AF-F4G046-F1
#
_cell.length_a   1.000
_cell.length_b   1.000
_cell.length_c   1.000
_cell.angle_alpha   90.00
_cell.angle_beta   90.00
_cell.angle_gamma   90.00
#
_symmetry.space_group_name_H-M   'P 1'
#
loop_
_entity.id
_entity.type
_entity.pdbx_description
1 polymer ?
#
loop_
_entity_poly.entity_id
_entity_poly.type
_entity_poly.pdbx_seq_one_letter_code
_entity_poly.pdbx_strand_id
1 'polypeptide(L)'
;MNLKIWIPAALVGVILVAFFLSVHFQPSLPLSQGFINSTLGPGSILQNSGPFVVSNGTVVVSQLNGERYTTYLFTLGVGIYQPSQVSSGIVEYFNGTNYHGWVVVLNLKNVVSSNYTQLIKGNGTITIIVHRGYSEADMFYYGKSLTAYQENLIVSALSQYLEREG
;
A
#
# COMPACT_ATOMS: atom_id res chain seq x y z
N MET A 1 14.88 52.34 -16.61
CA MET A 1 15.63 51.26 -15.92
C MET A 1 14.75 50.70 -14.82
N ASN A 2 14.22 49.49 -14.94
CA ASN A 2 13.62 48.73 -13.83
C ASN A 2 13.56 47.24 -14.18
N LEU A 3 14.72 46.66 -14.51
CA LEU A 3 14.85 45.26 -14.94
C LEU A 3 15.49 44.37 -13.86
N LYS A 4 15.26 44.66 -12.57
CA LYS A 4 15.96 43.98 -11.46
C LYS A 4 15.09 43.19 -10.48
N ILE A 5 13.76 43.20 -10.61
CA ILE A 5 12.86 42.56 -9.63
C ILE A 5 12.13 41.32 -10.19
N TRP A 6 12.12 41.12 -11.51
CA TRP A 6 11.37 40.00 -12.13
C TRP A 6 12.12 38.66 -12.15
N ILE A 7 13.46 38.68 -12.14
CA ILE A 7 14.29 37.46 -12.18
C ILE A 7 14.18 36.64 -10.87
N PRO A 8 14.21 37.25 -9.66
CA PRO A 8 14.01 36.51 -8.42
C PRO A 8 12.63 35.86 -8.32
N ALA A 9 11.56 36.57 -8.74
CA ALA A 9 10.20 36.05 -8.67
C ALA A 9 9.95 34.89 -9.65
N ALA A 10 10.48 35.00 -10.88
CA ALA A 10 10.41 33.92 -11.85
C ALA A 10 11.22 32.69 -11.41
N LEU A 11 12.40 32.89 -10.80
CA LEU A 11 13.23 31.80 -10.27
C LEU A 11 12.55 31.10 -9.09
N VAL A 12 11.94 31.86 -8.18
CA VAL A 12 11.14 31.30 -7.07
C VAL A 12 9.92 30.54 -7.59
N GLY A 13 9.25 31.06 -8.63
CA GLY A 13 8.15 30.37 -9.30
C GLY A 13 8.57 29.05 -9.94
N VAL A 14 9.71 29.01 -10.62
CA VAL A 14 10.26 27.78 -11.21
C VAL A 14 10.69 26.79 -10.14
N ILE A 15 11.29 27.24 -9.04
CA ILE A 15 11.65 26.37 -7.90
C ILE A 15 10.40 25.83 -7.22
N LEU A 16 9.36 26.63 -7.03
CA LEU A 16 8.08 26.17 -6.47
C LEU A 16 7.37 25.19 -7.41
N VAL A 17 7.32 25.45 -8.70
CA VAL A 17 6.73 24.52 -9.68
C VAL A 17 7.56 23.24 -9.77
N ALA A 18 8.89 23.33 -9.79
CA ALA A 18 9.75 22.16 -9.72
C ALA A 18 9.58 21.42 -8.40
N PHE A 19 9.43 22.11 -7.26
CA PHE A 19 9.18 21.51 -5.96
C PHE A 19 7.81 20.81 -5.95
N PHE A 20 6.75 21.44 -6.48
CA PHE A 20 5.41 20.85 -6.62
C PHE A 20 5.38 19.67 -7.61
N LEU A 21 6.15 19.72 -8.69
CA LEU A 21 6.33 18.59 -9.63
C LEU A 21 7.23 17.50 -9.04
N SER A 22 8.09 17.84 -8.09
CA SER A 22 8.97 16.92 -7.33
C SER A 22 8.37 16.48 -6.00
N VAL A 23 7.20 17.00 -5.60
CA VAL A 23 6.33 16.35 -4.62
C VAL A 23 5.82 15.13 -5.36
N HIS A 24 6.69 14.11 -5.37
CA HIS A 24 6.32 12.76 -5.69
C HIS A 24 5.09 12.52 -4.84
N PHE A 25 3.93 12.38 -5.49
CA PHE A 25 2.75 11.81 -4.86
C PHE A 25 3.20 10.43 -4.40
N GLN A 26 3.72 10.35 -3.18
CA GLN A 26 3.96 9.09 -2.53
C GLN A 26 2.56 8.53 -2.35
N PRO A 27 2.24 7.41 -3.02
CA PRO A 27 0.92 6.84 -2.89
C PRO A 27 0.68 6.54 -1.42
N SER A 28 -0.53 6.82 -0.98
CA SER A 28 -0.91 6.53 0.40
C SER A 28 -0.77 5.02 0.61
N LEU A 29 -0.15 4.61 1.71
CA LEU A 29 -0.01 3.18 2.03
C LEU A 29 -1.22 2.71 2.84
N PRO A 30 -1.64 1.44 2.70
CA PRO A 30 -2.75 0.84 3.44
C PRO A 30 -2.65 1.06 4.95
N LEU A 31 -1.48 0.82 5.53
CA LEU A 31 -1.19 1.01 6.94
C LEU A 31 -0.13 2.11 7.07
N SER A 32 -0.45 3.15 7.83
CA SER A 32 0.54 4.19 8.10
C SER A 32 1.58 3.71 9.13
N GLN A 33 2.77 4.30 9.09
CA GLN A 33 3.82 4.04 10.10
C GLN A 33 3.32 4.30 11.54
N GLY A 34 2.50 5.34 11.72
CA GLY A 34 1.87 5.66 13.01
C GLY A 34 0.91 4.56 13.45
N PHE A 35 0.07 4.06 12.55
CA PHE A 35 -0.85 2.96 12.81
C PHE A 35 -0.11 1.67 13.20
N ILE A 36 0.94 1.30 12.45
CA ILE A 36 1.76 0.12 12.77
C ILE A 36 2.31 0.22 14.19
N ASN A 37 2.92 1.37 14.52
CA ASN A 37 3.51 1.58 15.84
C ASN A 37 2.48 1.56 16.98
N SER A 38 1.29 2.13 16.78
CA SER A 38 0.24 2.17 17.80
C SER A 38 -0.48 0.84 17.98
N THR A 39 -0.61 0.04 16.91
CA THR A 39 -1.44 -1.17 16.88
C THR A 39 -0.60 -2.44 17.07
N LEU A 40 0.53 -2.56 16.39
CA LEU A 40 1.38 -3.75 16.37
C LEU A 40 2.64 -3.59 17.25
N GLY A 41 2.93 -2.37 17.71
CA GLY A 41 4.15 -2.01 18.42
C GLY A 41 5.25 -1.55 17.46
N PRO A 42 6.46 -1.24 17.98
CA PRO A 42 7.54 -0.65 17.18
C PRO A 42 7.85 -1.46 15.92
N GLY A 43 7.82 -0.80 14.77
CA GLY A 43 8.14 -1.38 13.48
C GLY A 43 8.45 -0.34 12.41
N SER A 44 8.70 -0.80 11.19
CA SER A 44 8.99 0.05 10.04
C SER A 44 8.33 -0.49 8.78
N ILE A 45 7.80 0.44 7.98
CA ILE A 45 7.46 0.17 6.58
C ILE A 45 8.77 0.01 5.81
N LEU A 46 8.88 -1.08 5.07
CA LEU A 46 10.05 -1.39 4.28
C LEU A 46 10.06 -0.61 2.97
N GLN A 47 11.26 -0.26 2.53
CA GLN A 47 11.48 0.54 1.32
C GLN A 47 11.10 -0.16 0.01
N ASN A 48 10.94 -1.49 0.04
CA ASN A 48 10.46 -2.28 -1.09
C ASN A 48 8.92 -2.31 -1.22
N SER A 49 8.21 -1.59 -0.34
CA SER A 49 6.78 -1.29 -0.52
C SER A 49 6.57 -0.34 -1.70
N GLY A 50 5.35 -0.29 -2.23
CA GLY A 50 4.95 0.71 -3.21
C GLY A 50 3.82 0.26 -4.14
N PRO A 51 3.40 1.14 -5.05
CA PRO A 51 2.35 0.87 -6.01
C PRO A 51 2.85 -0.11 -7.08
N PHE A 52 1.92 -0.85 -7.66
CA PHE A 52 2.19 -1.68 -8.82
C PHE A 52 1.12 -1.50 -9.89
N VAL A 53 1.51 -1.78 -11.13
CA VAL A 53 0.62 -1.82 -12.29
C VAL A 53 0.76 -3.16 -12.97
N VAL A 54 -0.36 -3.72 -13.41
CA VAL A 54 -0.39 -4.96 -14.19
C VAL A 54 -0.41 -4.63 -15.67
N SER A 55 0.63 -5.04 -16.39
CA SER A 55 0.80 -4.81 -17.82
C SER A 55 1.29 -6.07 -18.51
N ASN A 56 0.59 -6.49 -19.57
CA ASN A 56 0.94 -7.66 -20.39
C ASN A 56 1.21 -8.94 -19.58
N GLY A 57 0.40 -9.21 -18.54
CA GLY A 57 0.54 -10.40 -17.69
C GLY A 57 1.65 -10.32 -16.63
N THR A 58 2.43 -9.23 -16.62
CA THR A 58 3.47 -8.96 -15.62
C THR A 58 3.06 -7.82 -14.70
N VAL A 59 3.69 -7.77 -13.53
CA VAL A 59 3.49 -6.73 -12.54
C VAL A 59 4.75 -5.89 -12.46
N VAL A 60 4.61 -4.57 -12.59
CA VAL A 60 5.71 -3.61 -12.41
C VAL A 60 5.47 -2.87 -11.11
N VAL A 61 6.34 -3.10 -10.12
CA VAL A 61 6.28 -2.45 -8.81
C VAL A 61 7.24 -1.27 -8.80
N SER A 62 6.77 -0.12 -8.32
CA SER A 62 7.60 1.06 -8.11
C SER A 62 7.81 1.22 -6.61
N GLN A 63 9.01 0.98 -6.12
CA GLN A 63 9.31 0.92 -4.70
C GLN A 63 9.52 2.30 -4.08
N LEU A 64 9.38 2.42 -2.76
CA LEU A 64 9.60 3.67 -2.02
C LEU A 64 11.05 4.17 -2.08
N ASN A 65 12.04 3.27 -2.21
CA ASN A 65 13.45 3.63 -2.47
C ASN A 65 13.70 4.18 -3.89
N GLY A 66 12.68 4.22 -4.75
CA GLY A 66 12.78 4.65 -6.14
C GLY A 66 13.17 3.54 -7.14
N GLU A 67 13.45 2.33 -6.67
CA GLU A 67 13.71 1.18 -7.56
C GLU A 67 12.43 0.68 -8.22
N ARG A 68 12.58 0.06 -9.39
CA ARG A 68 11.48 -0.60 -10.09
C ARG A 68 11.88 -2.02 -10.41
N TYR A 69 10.97 -2.96 -10.17
CA TYR A 69 11.17 -4.36 -10.53
C TYR A 69 9.93 -4.96 -11.18
N THR A 70 10.17 -5.97 -12.01
CA THR A 70 9.13 -6.72 -12.69
C THR A 70 8.98 -8.08 -12.02
N THR A 71 7.73 -8.48 -11.77
CA THR A 71 7.39 -9.75 -11.13
C THR A 71 6.04 -10.26 -11.64
N TYR A 72 5.51 -11.29 -10.98
CA TYR A 72 4.18 -11.84 -11.24
C TYR A 72 3.23 -11.60 -10.07
N LEU A 73 1.93 -11.58 -10.35
CA LEU A 73 0.90 -11.30 -9.34
C LEU A 73 0.92 -12.31 -8.18
N PHE A 74 1.14 -13.59 -8.48
CA PHE A 74 1.25 -14.63 -7.45
C PHE A 74 2.45 -14.42 -6.51
N THR A 75 3.50 -13.74 -6.97
CA THR A 75 4.69 -13.45 -6.15
C THR A 75 4.41 -12.38 -5.09
N LEU A 76 3.34 -11.59 -5.25
CA LEU A 76 2.87 -10.66 -4.23
C LEU A 76 2.05 -11.35 -3.12
N GLY A 77 1.84 -12.67 -3.19
CA GLY A 77 0.99 -13.41 -2.25
C GLY A 77 -0.47 -13.49 -2.69
N VAL A 78 -0.80 -13.01 -3.90
CA VAL A 78 -2.16 -12.99 -4.45
C VAL A 78 -2.31 -14.12 -5.47
N GLY A 79 -2.62 -15.32 -4.97
CA GLY A 79 -2.72 -16.53 -5.80
C GLY A 79 -4.08 -16.72 -6.50
N ILE A 80 -5.10 -15.95 -6.12
CA ILE A 80 -6.49 -16.19 -6.55
C ILE A 80 -6.84 -15.42 -7.83
N TYR A 81 -6.21 -14.26 -8.05
CA TYR A 81 -6.50 -13.40 -9.19
C TYR A 81 -5.59 -13.66 -10.38
N GLN A 82 -6.17 -13.65 -11.57
CA GLN A 82 -5.45 -13.64 -12.82
C GLN A 82 -5.00 -12.21 -13.17
N PRO A 83 -3.86 -12.02 -13.86
CA PRO A 83 -3.41 -10.68 -14.29
C PRO A 83 -4.46 -9.89 -15.10
N SER A 84 -5.35 -10.57 -15.83
CA SER A 84 -6.44 -9.95 -16.57
C SER A 84 -7.51 -9.30 -15.68
N GLN A 85 -7.60 -9.70 -14.41
CA GLN A 85 -8.60 -9.25 -13.44
C GLN A 85 -8.09 -8.09 -12.56
N VAL A 86 -6.81 -7.75 -12.64
CA VAL A 86 -6.19 -6.70 -11.83
C VAL A 86 -5.67 -5.60 -12.74
N SER A 87 -5.90 -4.34 -12.37
CA SER A 87 -5.37 -3.18 -13.08
C SER A 87 -4.06 -2.70 -12.47
N SER A 88 -4.05 -2.59 -11.16
CA SER A 88 -3.01 -1.96 -10.36
C SER A 88 -3.26 -2.32 -8.89
N GLY A 89 -2.43 -1.78 -8.01
CA GLY A 89 -2.61 -1.91 -6.59
C GLY A 89 -1.44 -1.35 -5.82
N ILE A 90 -1.37 -1.72 -4.54
CA ILE A 90 -0.24 -1.39 -3.66
C ILE A 90 0.20 -2.66 -2.96
N VAL A 91 1.52 -2.82 -2.83
CA VAL A 91 2.09 -3.77 -1.90
C VAL A 91 2.82 -3.01 -0.81
N GLU A 92 2.49 -3.30 0.44
CA GLU A 92 3.13 -2.71 1.61
C GLU A 92 3.76 -3.82 2.43
N TYR A 93 5.05 -3.71 2.70
CA TYR A 93 5.77 -4.62 3.58
C TYR A 93 6.17 -3.88 4.85
N PHE A 94 6.03 -4.53 5.98
CA PHE A 94 6.45 -3.97 7.26
C PHE A 94 7.03 -5.05 8.18
N ASN A 95 7.91 -4.63 9.07
CA ASN A 95 8.47 -5.50 10.09
C ASN A 95 8.65 -4.77 11.42
N GLY A 96 8.73 -5.55 12.49
CA GLY A 96 9.09 -5.10 13.82
C GLY A 96 9.91 -6.18 14.52
N THR A 97 10.26 -5.95 15.79
CA THR A 97 11.18 -6.84 16.53
C THR A 97 10.70 -8.29 16.62
N ASN A 98 9.39 -8.56 16.56
CA ASN A 98 8.81 -9.91 16.70
C ASN A 98 7.66 -10.17 15.72
N TYR A 99 7.59 -9.40 14.64
CA TYR A 99 6.58 -9.59 13.62
C TYR A 99 7.06 -9.11 12.26
N HIS A 100 6.49 -9.67 11.22
CA HIS A 100 6.53 -9.11 9.88
C HIS A 100 5.17 -9.31 9.23
N GLY A 101 4.86 -8.49 8.25
CA GLY A 101 3.67 -8.67 7.48
C GLY A 101 3.75 -7.92 6.18
N TRP A 102 2.78 -8.21 5.32
CA TRP A 102 2.56 -7.42 4.14
C TRP A 102 1.07 -7.30 3.85
N VAL A 103 0.71 -6.19 3.24
CA VAL A 103 -0.63 -5.92 2.72
C VAL A 103 -0.52 -5.81 1.21
N VAL A 104 -1.41 -6.46 0.49
CA VAL A 104 -1.61 -6.23 -0.93
C VAL A 104 -3.01 -5.67 -1.12
N VAL A 105 -3.09 -4.46 -1.67
CA VAL A 105 -4.35 -3.91 -2.17
C VAL A 105 -4.41 -4.10 -3.67
N LEU A 106 -5.53 -4.60 -4.16
CA LEU A 106 -5.79 -4.94 -5.55
C LEU A 106 -6.95 -4.10 -6.09
N ASN A 107 -6.65 -3.32 -7.12
CA ASN A 107 -7.65 -2.59 -7.89
C ASN A 107 -8.16 -3.51 -9.01
N LEU A 108 -9.30 -4.15 -8.75
CA LEU A 108 -9.86 -5.18 -9.63
C LEU A 108 -10.60 -4.58 -10.83
N LYS A 109 -10.56 -5.26 -11.97
CA LYS A 109 -11.28 -4.90 -13.19
C LYS A 109 -12.64 -5.59 -13.23
N ASN A 110 -13.71 -4.84 -13.51
CA ASN A 110 -15.05 -5.37 -13.80
C ASN A 110 -15.61 -6.29 -12.69
N VAL A 111 -15.37 -5.94 -11.43
CA VAL A 111 -15.84 -6.72 -10.29
C VAL A 111 -17.06 -6.02 -9.67
N VAL A 112 -18.10 -6.81 -9.37
CA VAL A 112 -19.24 -6.33 -8.56
C VAL A 112 -18.74 -6.16 -7.14
N SER A 113 -18.95 -4.97 -6.57
CA SER A 113 -18.52 -4.69 -5.20
C SER A 113 -19.18 -5.67 -4.23
N SER A 114 -18.39 -6.16 -3.28
CA SER A 114 -18.85 -7.06 -2.23
C SER A 114 -18.17 -6.66 -0.94
N ASN A 115 -18.93 -6.53 0.14
CA ASN A 115 -18.37 -6.18 1.44
C ASN A 115 -18.29 -7.44 2.31
N TYR A 116 -17.07 -7.96 2.47
CA TYR A 116 -16.81 -9.02 3.43
C TYR A 116 -15.42 -8.88 4.03
N THR A 117 -15.28 -9.44 5.23
CA THR A 117 -14.00 -9.63 5.89
C THR A 117 -13.88 -11.09 6.30
N GLN A 118 -12.79 -11.73 5.91
CA GLN A 118 -12.45 -13.07 6.34
C GLN A 118 -11.14 -13.03 7.12
N LEU A 119 -11.16 -13.59 8.34
CA LEU A 119 -9.98 -13.77 9.17
C LEU A 119 -9.62 -15.26 9.21
N ILE A 120 -8.41 -15.59 8.78
CA ILE A 120 -7.88 -16.96 8.81
C ILE A 120 -6.73 -16.98 9.80
N LYS A 121 -6.89 -17.75 10.89
CA LYS A 121 -5.86 -17.92 11.92
C LYS A 121 -5.14 -19.24 11.66
N GLY A 122 -3.88 -19.15 11.23
CA GLY A 122 -2.99 -20.30 11.10
C GLY A 122 -2.44 -20.74 12.45
N ASN A 123 -1.52 -21.71 12.45
CA ASN A 123 -0.90 -22.20 13.68
C ASN A 123 -0.11 -21.09 14.40
N GLY A 124 -0.71 -20.55 15.47
CA GLY A 124 -0.09 -19.79 16.56
C GLY A 124 0.53 -18.42 16.23
N THR A 125 0.79 -18.11 14.96
CA THR A 125 1.55 -16.91 14.58
C THR A 125 1.14 -16.28 13.26
N ILE A 126 0.28 -16.94 12.48
CA ILE A 126 -0.13 -16.48 11.15
C ILE A 126 -1.56 -15.98 11.24
N THR A 127 -1.79 -14.74 10.83
CA THR A 127 -3.13 -14.19 10.65
C THR A 127 -3.24 -13.63 9.24
N ILE A 128 -4.23 -14.12 8.49
CA ILE A 128 -4.56 -13.61 7.16
C ILE A 128 -5.88 -12.86 7.31
N ILE A 129 -5.91 -11.63 6.82
CA ILE A 129 -7.10 -10.79 6.78
C ILE A 129 -7.37 -10.49 5.31
N VAL A 130 -8.49 -10.98 4.80
CA VAL A 130 -9.00 -10.64 3.48
C VAL A 130 -10.16 -9.68 3.69
N HIS A 131 -10.05 -8.46 3.18
CA HIS A 131 -11.11 -7.47 3.24
C HIS A 131 -11.43 -6.96 1.84
N ARG A 132 -12.71 -7.05 1.47
CA ARG A 132 -13.17 -6.66 0.13
C ARG A 132 -14.24 -5.59 0.20
N GLY A 133 -14.16 -4.65 -0.75
CA GLY A 133 -15.14 -3.60 -1.04
C GLY A 133 -15.29 -3.41 -2.56
N TYR A 134 -14.97 -2.21 -3.07
CA TYR A 134 -14.76 -1.96 -4.51
C TYR A 134 -13.41 -2.47 -5.01
N SER A 135 -12.45 -2.57 -4.11
CA SER A 135 -11.13 -3.17 -4.26
C SER A 135 -10.92 -4.24 -3.17
N GLU A 136 -9.83 -5.01 -3.22
CA GLU A 136 -9.52 -6.06 -2.23
C GLU A 136 -8.20 -5.78 -1.51
N ALA A 137 -8.17 -5.98 -0.20
CA ALA A 137 -6.98 -5.89 0.63
C ALA A 137 -6.71 -7.23 1.31
N ASP A 138 -5.55 -7.82 0.99
CA ASP A 138 -5.05 -9.04 1.60
C ASP A 138 -3.87 -8.71 2.51
N MET A 139 -4.04 -8.90 3.81
CA MET A 139 -2.96 -8.76 4.78
C MET A 139 -2.52 -10.12 5.29
N PHE A 140 -1.22 -10.37 5.21
CA PHE A 140 -0.56 -11.53 5.77
C PHE A 140 0.33 -11.07 6.91
N TYR A 141 0.05 -11.54 8.11
CA TYR A 141 0.76 -11.17 9.33
C TYR A 141 1.38 -12.41 9.98
N TYR A 142 2.66 -12.29 10.34
CA TYR A 142 3.48 -13.32 10.96
C TYR A 142 4.10 -12.75 12.22
N GLY A 143 3.58 -13.13 13.37
CA GLY A 143 4.02 -12.62 14.66
C GLY A 143 3.25 -13.28 15.81
N LYS A 144 3.13 -12.58 16.93
CA LYS A 144 2.26 -13.05 18.03
C LYS A 144 0.81 -12.92 17.61
N SER A 145 -0.06 -13.83 18.07
CA SER A 145 -1.51 -13.74 17.83
C SER A 145 -2.04 -12.32 18.08
N LEU A 146 -2.75 -11.78 17.09
CA LEU A 146 -3.42 -10.50 17.22
C LEU A 146 -4.58 -10.64 18.20
N THR A 147 -4.74 -9.64 19.06
CA THR A 147 -5.94 -9.51 19.89
C THR A 147 -7.13 -9.10 19.03
N ALA A 148 -8.35 -9.42 19.46
CA ALA A 148 -9.56 -9.01 18.74
C ALA A 148 -9.64 -7.48 18.51
N TYR A 149 -9.10 -6.69 19.45
CA TYR A 149 -9.01 -5.24 19.29
C TYR A 149 -8.07 -4.84 18.15
N GLN A 150 -6.87 -5.44 18.06
CA GLN A 150 -5.93 -5.20 16.96
C GLN A 150 -6.50 -5.64 15.62
N GLU A 151 -7.17 -6.80 15.58
CA GLU A 151 -7.85 -7.31 14.38
C GLU A 151 -8.88 -6.28 13.87
N ASN A 152 -9.73 -5.75 14.75
CA ASN A 152 -10.72 -4.74 14.39
C ASN A 152 -10.09 -3.42 13.91
N LEU A 153 -9.01 -2.97 14.55
CA LEU A 153 -8.29 -1.76 14.12
C LEU A 153 -7.70 -1.93 12.71
N ILE A 154 -7.12 -3.10 12.42
CA ILE A 154 -6.54 -3.39 11.11
C ILE A 154 -7.64 -3.43 10.05
N VAL A 155 -8.72 -4.17 10.31
CA VAL A 155 -9.87 -4.23 9.38
C VAL A 155 -10.40 -2.83 9.11
N SER A 156 -10.59 -2.01 10.16
CA SER A 156 -11.06 -0.63 9.99
C SER A 156 -10.10 0.24 9.18
N ALA A 157 -8.79 0.09 9.36
CA ALA A 157 -7.79 0.85 8.60
C ALA A 157 -7.82 0.45 7.11
N LEU A 158 -7.90 -0.85 6.83
CA LEU A 158 -8.02 -1.36 5.47
C LEU A 158 -9.33 -0.93 4.81
N SER A 159 -10.47 -0.96 5.53
CA SER A 159 -11.74 -0.46 5.02
C SER A 159 -11.67 1.01 4.62
N GLN A 160 -11.15 1.87 5.51
CA GLN A 160 -10.99 3.30 5.22
C GLN A 160 -10.07 3.55 4.04
N TYR A 161 -9.01 2.75 3.90
CA TYR A 161 -8.12 2.84 2.75
C TYR A 161 -8.86 2.50 1.45
N LEU A 162 -9.59 1.39 1.42
CA LEU A 162 -10.37 0.96 0.25
C LEU A 162 -11.49 1.93 -0.10
N GLU A 163 -12.10 2.61 0.87
CA GLU A 163 -13.11 3.65 0.62
C GLU A 163 -12.51 4.92 0.00
N ARG A 164 -11.25 5.24 0.31
CA ARG A 164 -10.57 6.43 -0.20
C ARG A 164 -9.95 6.21 -1.58
N GLU A 165 -9.36 5.04 -1.79
CA GLU A 165 -8.48 4.75 -2.95
C GLU A 165 -9.08 3.74 -3.93
N GLY A 166 -10.18 3.07 -3.56
CA GLY A 166 -10.81 1.98 -4.32
C GLY A 166 -11.93 2.38 -5.26
#